data_AF-X1CMU9-F1
#
_entry.id   AF-X1CMU9-F1
#
_cell.length_a   1.000
_cell.length_b   1.000
_cell.length_c   1.000
_cell.angle_alpha   90.00
_cell.angle_beta   90.00
_cell.angle_gamma   90.00
#
_symmetry.space_group_name_H-M   'P 1'
#
loop_
_entity.id
_entity.type
_entity.pdbx_description
1 polymer ?
#
loop_
_entity_poly.entity_id
_entity_poly.type
_entity_poly.pdbx_seq_one_letter_code
_entity_poly.pdbx_strand_id
1 'polypeptide(L)' 'MHLQCHFGLDTLSWAREGAIVTGIDISSEGIRLAKLLAKQAKLEANFIESNLYELPKVLFEKFD' A
#
# COMPACT_ATOMS: atom_id res chain seq x y z
N MET A 1 -4.76 -5.40 -4.78
CA MET A 1 -4.53 -3.93 -4.61
C MET A 1 -5.40 -3.41 -3.47
N HIS A 2 -4.92 -2.47 -2.66
CA HIS A 2 -5.72 -1.76 -1.65
C HIS A 2 -5.73 -0.25 -1.92
N LEU A 3 -6.88 0.30 -2.32
CA LEU A 3 -7.04 1.73 -2.56
C LEU A 3 -7.42 2.48 -1.29
N GLN A 4 -6.92 3.72 -1.15
CA GLN A 4 -7.13 4.59 0.01
C GLN A 4 -6.75 3.89 1.33
N CYS A 5 -5.55 3.31 1.35
CA CYS A 5 -5.13 2.42 2.44
C CYS A 5 -4.79 3.14 3.75
N HIS A 6 -4.80 4.47 3.79
CA HIS A 6 -4.44 5.29 4.95
C HIS A 6 -3.05 4.89 5.50
N PHE A 7 -2.92 4.46 6.76
CA PHE A 7 -1.66 3.95 7.33
C PHE A 7 -1.48 2.43 7.19
N GLY A 8 -2.28 1.76 6.36
CA GLY A 8 -1.94 0.46 5.77
C GLY A 8 -2.19 -0.78 6.63
N LEU A 9 -2.97 -0.72 7.71
CA LEU A 9 -3.19 -1.89 8.58
C LEU A 9 -3.81 -3.09 7.85
N ASP A 10 -4.85 -2.88 7.04
CA ASP A 10 -5.49 -3.98 6.32
C ASP A 10 -4.57 -4.51 5.21
N THR A 11 -3.82 -3.62 4.55
CA THR A 11 -2.76 -3.99 3.59
C THR A 11 -1.76 -4.94 4.25
N LEU A 12 -1.29 -4.59 5.46
CA LEU A 12 -0.35 -5.41 6.20
C LEU A 12 -0.97 -6.71 6.72
N SER A 13 -2.26 -6.71 7.05
CA SER A 13 -2.98 -7.94 7.40
C SER A 13 -2.94 -8.91 6.23
N TRP A 14 -3.23 -8.46 5.00
CA TRP A 14 -3.15 -9.32 3.80
C TRP A 14 -1.72 -9.80 3.52
N ALA A 15 -0.72 -8.92 3.67
CA ALA A 15 0.68 -9.30 3.53
C ALA A 15 1.08 -10.40 4.53
N ARG A 16 0.59 -10.32 5.77
CA ARG A 16 0.81 -11.35 6.80
C ARG A 16 0.19 -12.69 6.42
N GLU A 17 -0.97 -12.69 5.76
CA GLU A 17 -1.60 -13.90 5.23
C GLU A 17 -0.96 -14.40 3.92
N GLY A 18 0.16 -13.79 3.47
CA GLY A 18 0.94 -14.22 2.32
C GLY A 18 0.56 -13.58 0.99
N ALA A 19 -0.33 -12.58 1.00
CA ALA A 19 -0.68 -11.87 -0.23
C ALA A 19 0.44 -10.91 -0.67
N ILE A 20 0.72 -10.88 -1.98
CA ILE A 20 1.53 -9.81 -2.58
C ILE A 20 0.62 -8.61 -2.77
N VAL A 21 0.86 -7.55 -2.00
CA VAL A 21 -0.08 -6.44 -1.91
C VAL A 21 0.59 -5.08 -2.11
N THR A 22 -0.10 -4.23 -2.86
CA THR A 22 0.22 -2.82 -3.05
C THR A 22 -0.91 -1.97 -2.48
N GLY A 23 -0.59 -1.13 -1.49
CA GLY A 23 -1.46 -0.11 -0.91
C GLY A 23 -1.24 1.26 -1.55
N ILE A 24 -2.33 1.96 -1.87
CA ILE A 24 -2.31 3.29 -2.48
C ILE A 24 -3.02 4.27 -1.57
N ASP A 25 -2.43 5.43 -1.31
CA ASP A 25 -3.09 6.54 -0.60
C ASP A 25 -2.56 7.89 -1.09
N ILE A 26 -3.35 8.95 -0.95
CA ILE A 26 -2.94 10.33 -1.29
C ILE A 26 -2.17 11.01 -0.15
N SER A 27 -2.33 10.51 1.08
CA SER A 27 -1.66 11.04 2.27
C SER A 27 -0.22 10.58 2.34
N SER A 28 0.72 11.50 2.11
CA SER A 28 2.15 11.26 2.29
C SER A 28 2.48 10.75 3.69
N GLU A 29 1.83 11.30 4.71
CA GLU A 29 2.00 10.87 6.10
C GLU A 29 1.43 9.45 6.34
N GLY A 30 0.29 9.13 5.73
CA GLY A 30 -0.29 7.78 5.76
C GLY A 30 0.68 6.75 5.16
N ILE A 31 1.21 7.03 3.97
CA ILE A 31 2.19 6.18 3.29
C ILE A 31 3.49 6.05 4.09
N ARG A 32 3.96 7.15 4.71
CA ARG A 32 5.15 7.12 5.58
C ARG A 32 4.95 6.18 6.77
N LEU A 33 3.81 6.29 7.45
CA LEU A 33 3.46 5.43 8.58
C LEU A 33 3.27 3.98 8.14
N ALA A 34 2.62 3.73 7.01
CA ALA A 34 2.44 2.39 6.45
C ALA A 34 3.78 1.69 6.18
N LYS A 35 4.73 2.40 5.56
CA LYS A 35 6.10 1.88 5.32
C LYS A 35 6.86 1.62 6.63
N LEU A 36 6.69 2.48 7.64
CA LEU A 36 7.30 2.29 8.95
C LEU A 36 6.75 1.04 9.64
N LEU A 37 5.43 0.87 9.64
CA LEU A 37 4.75 -0.29 10.24
C LEU A 37 5.13 -1.58 9.52
N ALA A 38 5.18 -1.58 8.18
CA ALA A 38 5.65 -2.71 7.38
C ALA A 38 7.05 -3.17 7.81
N LYS A 39 7.97 -2.21 7.93
CA LYS A 39 9.36 -2.45 8.37
C LYS A 39 9.43 -2.98 9.80
N GLN A 40 8.66 -2.42 10.72
CA GLN A 40 8.61 -2.86 12.12
C GLN A 40 8.03 -4.27 12.25
N ALA A 41 6.99 -4.58 11.49
CA ALA A 41 6.36 -5.89 11.46
C ALA A 41 7.13 -6.94 10.63
N LYS A 42 8.16 -6.51 9.89
CA LYS A 42 8.91 -7.34 8.93
C LYS A 42 8.00 -8.00 7.89
N LEU A 43 7.04 -7.22 7.39
CA LEU A 43 6.10 -7.64 6.36
C LEU A 43 6.49 -7.03 5.02
N GLU A 44 6.39 -7.82 3.95
CA GLU A 44 6.61 -7.35 2.59
C GLU A 44 5.29 -6.81 2.02
N ALA A 45 5.23 -5.49 1.84
CA ALA A 45 4.10 -4.80 1.22
C ALA A 45 4.58 -3.55 0.49
N ASN A 46 4.00 -3.28 -0.67
CA ASN A 46 4.30 -2.10 -1.47
C ASN A 46 3.34 -0.96 -1.10
N PHE A 47 3.86 0.27 -1.06
CA PHE A 47 3.06 1.47 -0.77
C PHE A 47 3.42 2.61 -1.71
N ILE A 48 2.40 3.13 -2.41
CA ILE A 48 2.53 4.20 -3.40
C ILE A 48 1.69 5.39 -2.93
N GLU A 49 2.33 6.56 -2.87
CA GLU A 49 1.61 7.83 -2.70
C GLU A 49 1.08 8.27 -4.05
N SER A 50 -0.25 8.27 -4.22
CA SER A 50 -0.87 8.72 -5.45
C SER A 50 -2.35 9.02 -5.23
N ASN A 51 -2.87 9.95 -6.02
CA ASN A 51 -4.32 10.10 -6.15
C ASN A 51 -4.86 9.06 -7.15
N LEU A 52 -6.14 8.67 -7.00
CA LEU A 52 -6.73 7.61 -7.82
C LEU A 52 -6.84 7.97 -9.32
N TYR A 53 -6.95 9.26 -9.65
CA TYR A 53 -7.09 9.73 -11.04
C TYR A 53 -5.74 9.73 -11.79
N GLU A 54 -4.63 9.88 -11.07
CA GLU A 54 -3.26 9.84 -11.60
C GLU A 54 -2.70 8.42 -11.58
N LEU A 55 -3.27 7.51 -10.78
CA LEU A 55 -2.80 6.14 -10.62
C LEU A 55 -2.63 5.38 -11.96
N PRO A 56 -3.56 5.47 -12.95
CA PRO A 56 -3.39 4.80 -14.24
C PRO A 56 -2.18 5.28 -15.05
N LYS A 57 -1.58 6.43 -14.71
CA LYS A 57 -0.39 6.97 -15.38
C LYS A 57 0.92 6.43 -14.80
N VAL A 58 0.88 5.92 -13.56
CA VAL A 58 2.08 5.51 -12.81
C VAL A 58 2.11 4.03 -12.46
N LEU A 59 0.97 3.35 -12.53
CA LEU A 59 0.84 1.93 -12.19
C LEU A 59 0.24 1.15 -13.35
N PHE A 60 1.05 0.25 -13.92
CA PHE A 60 0.71 -0.58 -15.09
C PHE A 60 0.56 -2.06 -14.75
N GLU A 61 0.67 -2.42 -13.47
CA GLU A 61 0.55 -3.79 -12.98
C GLU A 61 -0.91 -4.25 -13.00
N LYS A 62 -1.10 -5.57 -13.19
CA LYS A 62 -2.40 -6.21 -13.02
C LYS A 62 -2.52 -6.77 -11.62
N PHE A 63 -3.71 -6.71 -11.07
CA PHE A 63 -4.06 -7.25 -9.77
C PHE A 63 -5.17 -8.27 -9.96
N ASP A 64 -5.13 -9.34 -9.16
CA ASP A 64 -6.17 -10.38 -9.12
C ASP A 64 -7.51 -9.85 -8.60
#